data_AF-A0A1M5C3C1-F1
#
_entry.id   AF-A0A1M5C3C1-F1
#
_cell.length_a   1.000
_cell.length_b   1.000
_cell.length_c   1.000
_cell.angle_alpha   90.00
_cell.angle_beta   90.00
_cell.angle_gamma   90.00
#
_symmetry.space_group_name_H-M   'P 1'
#
loop_
_entity.id
_entity.type
_entity.pdbx_description
1 polymer ?
#
loop_
_entity_poly.entity_id
_entity_poly.type
_entity_poly.pdbx_seq_one_letter_code
_entity_poly.pdbx_strand_id
1 'polypeptide(L)'
;METKVRIKFDKLYGETIRAYLIYFNEKEIWLPKKLCRNFTLNKKLGGHVVIPVWLYREKLGCDPEPDEYDTIVTRHVPDKQSPVSDNSIPDLEK
;
A
#
# COMPACT_ATOMS: atom_id res chain seq x y z
N MET A 1 -7.24 -7.20 -3.70
CA MET A 1 -6.09 -6.91 -4.59
C MET A 1 -5.40 -5.67 -4.07
N GLU A 2 -4.14 -5.79 -3.67
CA GLU A 2 -3.35 -4.65 -3.23
C GLU A 2 -3.09 -3.74 -4.43
N THR A 3 -3.52 -2.49 -4.33
CA THR A 3 -3.49 -1.54 -5.47
C THR A 3 -2.29 -0.61 -5.42
N LYS A 4 -1.54 -0.63 -4.31
CA LYS A 4 -0.47 0.32 -4.01
C LYS A 4 0.71 -0.42 -3.40
N VAL A 5 1.89 0.11 -3.69
CA VAL A 5 3.17 -0.39 -3.21
C VAL A 5 3.96 0.77 -2.63
N ARG A 6 4.70 0.50 -1.55
CA ARG A 6 5.58 1.44 -0.89
C ARG A 6 7.01 1.20 -1.33
N ILE A 7 7.54 2.13 -2.12
CA ILE A 7 8.93 2.11 -2.56
C ILE A 7 9.78 2.87 -1.55
N LYS A 8 10.86 2.25 -1.08
CA LYS A 8 11.95 2.93 -0.35
C LYS A 8 13.04 3.29 -1.35
N PHE A 9 13.33 4.58 -1.51
CA PHE A 9 14.33 5.06 -2.47
C PHE A 9 15.54 5.65 -1.74
N ASP A 10 16.72 5.50 -2.31
CA ASP A 10 17.99 5.88 -1.66
C ASP A 10 18.20 7.38 -1.63
N LYS A 11 17.90 8.04 -2.76
CA LYS A 11 18.13 9.48 -2.93
C LYS A 11 17.05 10.11 -3.79
N LEU A 12 16.72 11.37 -3.48
CA LEU A 12 15.98 12.24 -4.37
C LEU A 12 16.99 13.08 -5.13
N TYR A 13 17.10 12.89 -6.45
CA TYR A 13 18.01 13.67 -7.29
C TYR A 13 17.43 15.02 -7.70
N GLY A 14 16.10 15.09 -7.85
CA GLY A 14 15.47 16.32 -8.26
C GLY A 14 13.95 16.29 -8.13
N GLU A 15 13.36 17.47 -8.22
CA GLU A 15 11.92 17.61 -8.31
C GLU A 15 11.55 18.67 -9.34
N THR A 16 10.41 18.45 -9.98
CA THR A 16 9.75 19.45 -10.83
C THR A 16 8.37 19.75 -10.25
N ILE A 17 7.62 20.64 -10.88
CA ILE A 17 6.22 20.90 -10.50
C ILE A 17 5.36 19.63 -10.66
N ARG A 18 5.72 18.73 -11.58
CA ARG A 18 4.88 17.59 -11.99
C ARG A 18 5.40 16.22 -11.54
N ALA A 19 6.69 16.08 -11.26
CA ALA A 19 7.31 14.78 -10.95
C ALA A 19 8.48 14.89 -9.97
N TYR A 20 8.78 13.79 -9.28
CA TYR A 20 9.99 13.56 -8.50
C TYR A 20 10.95 12.68 -9.30
N LEU A 21 12.24 12.98 -9.25
CA LEU A 21 13.31 12.12 -9.76
C LEU A 21 13.97 11.43 -8.57
N ILE A 22 13.67 10.15 -8.41
CA ILE A 22 14.23 9.32 -7.34
C ILE A 22 15.27 8.35 -7.91
N TYR A 23 16.21 7.97 -7.06
CA TYR A 23 17.13 6.86 -7.31
C TYR A 23 16.67 5.65 -6.54
N PHE A 24 16.41 4.56 -7.25
CA PHE A 24 15.96 3.31 -6.68
C PHE A 24 16.47 2.14 -7.51
N ASN A 25 17.03 1.13 -6.86
CA ASN A 25 17.55 -0.08 -7.49
C ASN A 25 18.50 0.22 -8.66
N GLU A 26 19.51 1.05 -8.38
CA GLU A 26 20.53 1.52 -9.34
C GLU A 26 20.00 2.31 -10.55
N LYS A 27 18.71 2.67 -10.56
CA LYS A 27 18.05 3.37 -11.66
C LYS A 27 17.47 4.70 -11.21
N GLU A 28 17.49 5.66 -12.14
CA GLU A 28 16.80 6.94 -11.99
C GLU A 28 15.38 6.83 -12.53
N ILE A 29 14.39 7.12 -11.68
CA ILE A 29 12.98 6.96 -12.00
C ILE A 29 12.25 8.29 -11.79
N TRP A 30 11.56 8.73 -12.84
CA TRP A 30 10.62 9.84 -12.76
C TRP A 30 9.25 9.35 -12.29
N LEU A 31 8.81 9.84 -11.13
CA LEU A 31 7.51 9.56 -10.55
C LEU A 31 6.61 10.79 -10.60
N PRO A 32 5.45 10.73 -11.26
CA PRO A 32 4.51 11.85 -11.30
C PRO A 32 3.90 12.11 -9.91
N LYS A 33 3.96 13.36 -9.44
CA LYS A 33 3.51 13.78 -8.10
C LYS A 33 2.05 13.42 -7.84
N LYS A 34 1.20 13.49 -8.87
CA LYS A 34 -0.23 13.15 -8.78
C LYS A 34 -0.50 11.69 -8.39
N LEU A 35 0.43 10.79 -8.68
CA LEU A 35 0.30 9.36 -8.37
C LEU A 35 1.05 8.96 -7.10
N CYS A 36 1.93 9.83 -6.61
CA CYS A 36 2.67 9.61 -5.37
C CYS A 36 1.79 9.94 -4.16
N ARG A 37 1.75 9.03 -3.18
CA ARG A 37 1.13 9.24 -1.86
C ARG A 37 2.17 9.03 -0.77
N ASN A 38 1.94 9.63 0.40
CA ASN A 38 2.80 9.48 1.58
C ASN A 38 4.29 9.66 1.28
N PHE A 39 4.61 10.63 0.41
CA PHE A 39 5.99 10.93 0.05
C PHE A 39 6.71 11.50 1.29
N THR A 40 7.75 10.81 1.73
CA THR A 40 8.56 11.20 2.88
C THR A 40 10.02 11.17 2.48
N LEU A 41 10.75 12.24 2.78
CA LEU A 41 12.18 12.35 2.51
C LEU A 41 12.95 12.52 3.83
N ASN A 42 13.96 11.68 4.02
CA ASN A 42 14.95 11.77 5.09
C ASN A 42 16.32 12.10 4.49
N LYS A 43 16.93 13.18 4.95
CA LYS A 43 18.23 13.67 4.41
C LYS A 43 19.38 12.66 4.55
N LYS A 44 19.28 11.67 5.46
CA LYS A 44 20.36 10.70 5.74
C LYS A 44 20.13 9.30 5.15
N LEU A 45 18.87 8.85 5.06
CA LEU A 45 18.52 7.45 4.75
C LEU A 45 17.67 7.32 3.48
N GLY A 46 17.56 8.38 2.69
CA GLY A 46 16.68 8.41 1.54
C GLY A 46 15.23 8.67 1.93
N GLY A 47 14.29 8.04 1.27
CA GLY A 47 12.88 8.30 1.52
C GLY A 47 11.99 7.13 1.17
N HIS A 48 10.69 7.33 1.29
CA HIS A 48 9.73 6.40 0.76
C HIS A 48 8.56 7.11 0.12
N VAL A 49 7.93 6.44 -0.82
CA VAL A 49 6.76 6.92 -1.54
C VAL A 49 5.84 5.75 -1.85
N VAL A 50 4.54 5.98 -1.71
CA VAL A 50 3.52 5.00 -2.09
C VAL A 50 3.06 5.32 -3.50
N ILE A 51 3.16 4.36 -4.41
CA ILE A 51 2.71 4.49 -5.79
C ILE A 51 1.77 3.34 -6.19
N PRO A 52 1.01 3.47 -7.28
CA PRO A 52 0.21 2.36 -7.81
C PRO A 52 1.09 1.22 -8.33
N VAL A 53 0.62 -0.02 -8.16
CA VAL A 53 1.34 -1.24 -8.62
C VAL A 53 1.58 -1.22 -10.14
N TRP A 54 0.62 -0.71 -10.92
CA TRP A 54 0.79 -0.61 -12.38
C TRP A 54 1.95 0.32 -12.77
N LEU A 55 2.16 1.40 -12.00
CA LEU A 55 3.26 2.34 -12.26
C LEU A 55 4.60 1.74 -11.85
N TYR A 56 4.62 0.97 -10.75
CA TYR A 56 5.79 0.20 -10.34
C TYR A 56 6.23 -0.75 -11.46
N ARG A 57 5.29 -1.57 -11.97
CA ARG A 57 5.55 -2.52 -13.08
C ARG A 57 6.03 -1.82 -14.34
N GLU A 58 5.44 -0.68 -14.70
CA GLU A 58 5.85 0.09 -15.88
C GLU A 58 7.29 0.62 -15.75
N LYS A 59 7.70 1.09 -14.57
CA LYS A 59 9.02 1.71 -14.38
C LYS A 59 10.13 0.70 -14.09
N LEU A 60 9.82 -0.38 -13.38
CA LEU A 60 10.80 -1.34 -12.91
C LEU A 60 10.83 -2.63 -13.76
N GLY A 61 9.74 -2.94 -14.46
CA GLY A 61 9.63 -4.15 -15.28
C GLY A 61 9.44 -5.44 -14.48
N CYS A 62 9.21 -5.33 -13.17
CA CYS A 62 9.00 -6.46 -12.28
C CYS A 62 7.75 -6.25 -11.41
N ASP A 63 7.27 -7.35 -10.86
CA ASP A 63 6.24 -7.34 -9.82
C ASP A 63 6.86 -6.95 -8.47
N PRO A 64 6.14 -6.15 -7.66
CA PRO A 64 6.62 -5.81 -6.33
C PRO A 64 6.60 -7.04 -5.41
N GLU A 65 7.56 -7.10 -4.49
CA GLU A 65 7.64 -8.19 -3.52
C GLU A 65 6.53 -8.07 -2.46
N PRO A 66 6.09 -9.19 -1.84
CA PRO A 66 5.05 -9.18 -0.81
C PRO A 66 5.31 -8.18 0.33
N ASP A 67 6.59 -7.95 0.67
CA ASP A 67 7.01 -7.01 1.71
C ASP A 67 6.95 -5.52 1.29
N GLU A 68 6.78 -5.23 0.00
CA GLU A 68 6.68 -3.87 -0.52
C GLU A 68 5.23 -3.38 -0.60
N TYR A 69 4.24 -4.26 -0.48
CA TYR A 69 2.84 -3.87 -0.51
C TYR A 69 2.47 -3.05 0.73
N ASP A 70 1.78 -1.93 0.51
CA ASP A 70 1.24 -1.14 1.61
C ASP A 70 -0.04 -1.86 2.09
N THR A 71 0.06 -2.60 3.20
CA THR A 71 -1.07 -3.34 3.76
C THR A 71 -2.16 -2.36 4.19
N ILE A 72 -3.22 -2.24 3.38
CA ILE A 72 -4.41 -1.48 3.76
C ILE A 72 -5.14 -2.31 4.81
N VAL A 73 -4.93 -2.01 6.10
CA VAL A 73 -5.73 -2.58 7.19
C VAL A 73 -7.17 -2.14 6.98
N THR A 74 -7.97 -3.03 6.41
CA THR A 74 -9.37 -2.77 6.14
C THR A 74 -10.11 -3.01 7.45
N ARG A 75 -10.61 -1.95 8.07
CA ARG A 75 -11.33 -2.05 9.35
C ARG A 75 -12.68 -2.71 9.10
N HIS A 76 -12.79 -4.01 9.37
CA HIS A 76 -14.08 -4.69 9.38
C HIS A 76 -14.86 -4.27 10.62
N VAL A 77 -15.99 -3.61 10.44
CA VAL A 77 -16.99 -3.41 11.50
C VAL A 77 -17.93 -4.61 11.41
N PRO A 78 -18.02 -5.47 12.45
CA PRO A 78 -18.95 -6.59 12.44
C PRO A 78 -20.39 -6.07 12.44
N ASP A 79 -21.22 -6.61 11.54
CA ASP A 79 -22.64 -6.34 11.53
C ASP A 79 -23.30 -6.95 12.79
N LYS A 80 -24.13 -6.14 13.46
CA LYS A 80 -24.89 -6.58 14.62
C LYS A 80 -25.93 -7.61 14.16
N GLN A 81 -25.72 -8.88 14.48
CA GLN A 81 -26.76 -9.90 14.28
C GLN A 81 -27.91 -9.68 15.27
N SER A 82 -29.13 -9.69 14.76
CA SER A 82 -30.35 -9.78 15.57
C SER A 82 -30.37 -11.13 16.30
N PRO A 83 -30.86 -11.19 17.54
CA PRO A 83 -30.99 -12.46 18.26
C PRO A 83 -31.88 -13.42 17.47
N VAL A 84 -31.41 -14.66 17.30
CA VAL A 84 -32.20 -15.76 16.73
C VAL A 84 -33.32 -16.07 17.73
N SER A 85 -34.57 -16.07 17.25
CA SER A 85 -35.76 -16.15 18.11
C SER A 85 -36.13 -17.55 18.60
N ASP A 86 -35.32 -18.58 18.33
CA ASP A 86 -35.63 -19.96 18.72
C ASP A 86 -34.41 -20.68 19.27
N ASN A 87 -34.17 -20.53 20.58
CA ASN A 87 -33.29 -21.41 21.36
C ASN A 87 -34.14 -22.44 22.14
N SER A 88 -35.03 -23.12 21.42
CA SER A 88 -35.73 -24.29 21.95
C SER A 88 -34.75 -25.46 21.99
N ILE A 89 -34.03 -25.62 23.10
CA ILE A 89 -33.32 -26.88 23.40
C ILE A 89 -34.43 -27.91 23.65
N PRO A 90 -34.60 -28.96 22.81
CA PRO A 90 -35.55 -30.01 23.15
C PRO A 90 -35.06 -30.68 24.44
N ASP A 91 -35.88 -30.57 25.48
CA ASP A 91 -35.71 -31.24 26.77
C ASP A 91 -35.35 -32.72 26.52
N LEU A 92 -34.21 -33.15 27.06
CA LEU A 92 -33.86 -34.56 27.13
C LEU A 92 -34.85 -35.22 28.10
N GLU A 93 -35.85 -35.90 27.56
CA GLU A 93 -36.78 -36.73 28.34
C GLU A 93 -35.99 -37.73 29.21
N LYS A 94 -36.35 -37.78 30.49
CA LYS A 94 -35.75 -38.61 31.55
C LYS A 94 -36.12 -40.08 31.44
#